data_AF-A0A1Q6TYU1-F1
#
_entry.id   AF-A0A1Q6TYU1-F1
#
_cell.length_a   1.000
_cell.length_b   1.000
_cell.length_c   1.000
_cell.angle_alpha   90.00
_cell.angle_beta   90.00
_cell.angle_gamma   90.00
#
_symmetry.space_group_name_H-M   'P 1'
#
loop_
_entity.id
_entity.type
_entity.pdbx_description
1 polymer ?
#
loop_
_entity_poly.entity_id
_entity_poly.type
_entity_poly.pdbx_seq_one_letter_code
_entity_poly.pdbx_strand_id
1 'polypeptide(L)'
;MSKDKVINLGAKREHKAENESKDDDLVYCSFCNRPNTQVLKMVQGPGVNICSECAMIAVQYLILNDRMPSAEAQQILDAFWGKARK
;
A
#
# COMPACT_ATOMS: atom_id res chain seq x y z
N MET A 1 -60.37 -27.32 -4.29
CA MET A 1 -59.41 -27.88 -3.32
C MET A 1 -58.07 -27.20 -3.54
N SER A 2 -57.88 -26.04 -2.93
CA SER A 2 -56.64 -25.27 -2.95
C SER A 2 -55.55 -26.04 -2.20
N LYS A 3 -54.37 -26.20 -2.79
CA LYS A 3 -53.20 -26.78 -2.12
C LYS A 3 -52.16 -25.69 -1.97
N ASP A 4 -51.92 -25.31 -0.73
CA ASP A 4 -50.97 -24.29 -0.31
C ASP A 4 -49.54 -24.63 -0.75
N LYS A 5 -48.85 -23.63 -1.31
CA LYS A 5 -47.43 -23.73 -1.66
C LYS A 5 -46.61 -23.41 -0.41
N VAL A 6 -46.13 -24.45 0.25
CA VAL A 6 -45.24 -24.34 1.42
C VAL A 6 -43.92 -23.70 0.98
N ILE A 7 -43.52 -22.60 1.61
CA ILE A 7 -42.19 -21.99 1.43
C ILE A 7 -41.22 -22.54 2.48
N ASN A 8 -40.15 -23.20 2.05
CA ASN A 8 -39.06 -23.63 2.93
C ASN A 8 -38.15 -22.44 3.26
N LEU A 9 -38.35 -21.82 4.42
CA LEU A 9 -37.37 -20.92 5.05
C LEU A 9 -36.30 -21.77 5.72
N GLY A 10 -35.15 -21.97 5.07
CA GLY A 10 -34.08 -22.76 5.68
C GLY A 10 -32.81 -23.02 4.88
N ALA A 11 -32.72 -22.60 3.62
CA ALA A 11 -31.43 -22.60 2.92
C ALA A 11 -30.76 -21.25 3.16
N LYS A 12 -29.85 -21.20 4.14
CA LYS A 12 -28.90 -20.10 4.34
C LYS A 12 -28.10 -19.97 3.04
N ARG A 13 -28.57 -19.12 2.12
CA ARG A 13 -27.81 -18.73 0.94
C ARG A 13 -26.59 -18.00 1.46
N GLU A 14 -25.45 -18.68 1.42
CA GLU A 14 -24.16 -18.05 1.54
C GLU A 14 -24.06 -17.08 0.36
N HIS A 15 -24.38 -15.81 0.60
CA HIS A 15 -23.91 -14.73 -0.24
C HIS A 15 -22.38 -14.75 -0.12
N LYS A 16 -21.74 -15.55 -0.98
CA LYS A 16 -20.35 -15.35 -1.35
C LYS A 16 -20.30 -13.89 -1.79
N ALA A 17 -19.66 -13.05 -0.98
CA ALA A 17 -19.37 -11.69 -1.35
C ALA A 17 -18.38 -11.75 -2.50
N GLU A 18 -18.91 -11.91 -3.70
CA GLU A 18 -18.21 -11.63 -4.94
C GLU A 18 -18.05 -10.11 -4.94
N ASN A 19 -16.95 -9.65 -4.35
CA ASN A 19 -16.59 -8.26 -4.33
C ASN A 19 -16.05 -7.91 -5.73
N GLU A 20 -16.97 -7.82 -6.70
CA GLU A 20 -16.73 -7.04 -7.91
C GLU A 20 -16.72 -5.56 -7.52
N SER A 21 -15.56 -5.04 -7.17
CA SER A 21 -15.35 -3.59 -7.17
C SER A 21 -13.89 -3.24 -7.46
N LYS A 22 -13.64 -2.94 -8.75
CA LYS A 22 -12.46 -2.25 -9.29
C LYS A 22 -11.13 -2.92 -8.95
N ASP A 23 -10.60 -3.66 -9.92
CA ASP A 23 -9.18 -3.91 -10.04
C ASP A 23 -8.48 -2.55 -10.23
N ASP A 24 -8.31 -1.80 -9.14
CA ASP A 24 -7.30 -0.74 -9.06
C ASP A 24 -5.99 -1.49 -9.24
N ASP A 25 -5.42 -1.42 -10.45
CA ASP A 25 -4.19 -2.11 -10.85
C ASP A 25 -3.22 -2.17 -9.67
N LEU A 26 -3.07 -3.36 -9.08
CA LEU A 26 -2.21 -3.54 -7.92
C LEU A 26 -0.77 -3.21 -8.33
N VAL A 27 -0.23 -2.17 -7.72
CA VAL A 27 1.14 -1.74 -7.98
C VAL A 27 2.05 -2.32 -6.92
N TYR A 28 3.14 -2.93 -7.36
CA TYR A 28 4.10 -3.59 -6.48
C TYR A 28 5.38 -2.77 -6.38
N CYS A 29 5.93 -2.69 -5.17
CA CYS A 29 7.25 -2.13 -4.94
C CYS A 29 8.30 -3.04 -5.58
N SER A 30 9.12 -2.49 -6.47
CA SER A 30 10.18 -3.23 -7.19
C SER A 30 11.31 -3.73 -6.28
N PHE A 31 11.33 -3.33 -5.01
CA PHE A 31 12.39 -3.67 -4.05
C PHE A 31 11.96 -4.74 -3.04
N CYS A 32 10.77 -4.57 -2.40
CA CYS A 32 10.27 -5.52 -1.40
C CYS A 32 9.09 -6.38 -1.89
N ASN A 33 8.61 -6.17 -3.11
CA ASN A 33 7.51 -6.91 -3.74
C ASN A 33 6.17 -6.87 -3.00
N ARG A 34 5.98 -5.94 -2.07
CA ARG A 34 4.68 -5.70 -1.42
C ARG A 34 3.78 -4.83 -2.31
N PRO A 35 2.46 -5.10 -2.34
CA PRO A 35 1.51 -4.26 -3.06
C PRO A 35 1.31 -2.91 -2.37
N ASN A 36 0.81 -1.91 -3.10
CA ASN A 36 0.44 -0.58 -2.61
C ASN A 36 -0.55 -0.63 -1.43
N THR A 37 -1.39 -1.67 -1.34
CA THR A 37 -2.33 -1.90 -0.24
C THR A 37 -1.67 -2.32 1.08
N GLN A 38 -0.42 -2.79 1.04
CA GLN A 38 0.33 -3.26 2.22
C GLN A 38 1.43 -2.29 2.67
N VAL A 39 1.56 -1.13 2.00
CA VAL A 39 2.58 -0.13 2.32
C VAL A 39 1.93 1.23 2.56
N LEU A 40 2.59 2.08 3.33
CA LEU A 40 2.02 3.37 3.74
C LEU A 40 1.89 4.34 2.55
N LYS A 41 2.90 4.37 1.67
CA LYS A 41 2.89 5.10 0.40
C LYS A 41 3.72 4.36 -0.65
N MET A 42 3.33 4.53 -1.91
CA MET A 42 4.05 4.06 -3.10
C MET A 42 4.33 5.24 -4.03
N VAL A 43 5.55 5.35 -4.54
CA VAL A 43 5.92 6.29 -5.59
C VAL A 43 6.12 5.48 -6.88
N GLN A 44 5.36 5.84 -7.93
CA GLN A 44 5.47 5.22 -9.25
C GLN A 44 6.41 6.04 -10.14
N GLY A 45 7.33 5.36 -10.81
CA GLY A 45 8.20 5.92 -11.85
C GLY A 45 8.11 5.10 -13.15
N PRO A 46 8.78 5.54 -14.22
CA PRO A 46 8.82 4.79 -15.48
C PRO A 46 9.48 3.41 -15.29
N GLY A 47 8.68 2.35 -15.22
CA GLY A 47 9.13 0.96 -15.10
C GLY A 47 9.62 0.52 -13.71
N VAL A 48 9.54 1.38 -12.69
CA VAL A 48 9.98 1.06 -11.32
C VAL A 48 9.10 1.76 -10.29
N ASN A 49 8.77 1.06 -9.21
CA ASN A 49 7.99 1.61 -8.11
C ASN A 49 8.72 1.40 -6.79
N ILE A 50 8.68 2.37 -5.89
CA ILE A 50 9.32 2.29 -4.57
C ILE A 50 8.32 2.63 -3.47
N CYS A 51 8.25 1.79 -2.44
CA CYS A 51 7.44 2.08 -1.26
C CYS A 51 8.20 2.95 -0.25
N SER A 52 7.46 3.58 0.66
CA SER A 52 8.02 4.47 1.71
C SER A 52 9.10 3.80 2.56
N GLU A 53 8.94 2.53 2.92
CA GLU A 53 9.92 1.81 3.74
C GLU A 53 11.24 1.58 2.97
N CYS A 54 11.16 1.15 1.70
CA CYS A 54 12.34 0.96 0.86
C CYS A 54 13.06 2.29 0.58
N ALA A 55 12.32 3.38 0.41
CA ALA A 55 12.91 4.71 0.26
C ALA A 55 13.69 5.14 1.51
N MET A 56 13.17 4.90 2.72
CA MET A 56 13.87 5.18 3.98
C MET A 56 15.15 4.36 4.12
N ILE A 57 15.10 3.07 3.79
CA ILE A 57 16.29 2.20 3.80
C ILE A 57 17.35 2.72 2.82
N ALA A 58 16.93 3.14 1.61
CA ALA A 58 17.83 3.71 0.62
C ALA A 58 18.49 5.01 1.12
N VAL A 59 17.72 5.93 1.70
CA VAL A 59 18.26 7.16 2.30
C VAL A 59 19.27 6.83 3.40
N GLN A 60 18.94 5.91 4.31
CA GLN A 60 19.85 5.49 5.38
C GLN A 60 21.16 4.93 4.82
N TYR A 61 21.10 4.09 3.78
CA TYR A 61 22.28 3.54 3.11
C TYR A 61 23.11 4.64 2.44
N LEU A 62 22.48 5.61 1.76
CA LEU A 62 23.18 6.71 1.10
C LEU A 62 23.94 7.61 2.10
N ILE A 63 23.33 7.88 3.26
CA ILE A 63 23.96 8.61 4.36
C ILE A 63 25.18 7.83 4.89
N LEU A 64 25.04 6.53 5.15
CA LEU A 64 26.12 5.70 5.70
C LEU A 64 27.33 5.53 4.75
N ASN A 65 27.11 5.66 3.43
CA ASN A 65 28.17 5.50 2.44
C ASN A 65 28.73 6.86 1.95
N ASP A 66 28.43 7.96 2.64
CA ASP A 66 28.84 9.34 2.27
C ASP A 66 28.50 9.72 0.81
N ARG A 67 27.52 9.04 0.20
CA ARG A 67 27.05 9.33 -1.17
C ARG A 67 26.08 10.51 -1.21
N MET A 68 25.73 11.06 -0.05
CA MET A 68 24.88 12.23 0.12
C MET A 68 25.55 13.17 1.14
N PRO A 69 25.93 14.41 0.76
CA PRO A 69 26.52 15.37 1.69
C PRO A 69 25.58 15.64 2.88
N SER A 70 26.13 15.72 4.08
CA SER A 70 25.34 15.85 5.32
C SER A 70 24.38 17.04 5.30
N ALA A 71 24.72 18.14 4.62
CA ALA A 71 23.85 19.31 4.50
C ALA A 71 22.59 19.04 3.65
N GLU A 72 22.73 18.36 2.51
CA GLU A 72 21.60 18.02 1.63
C GLU A 72 20.74 16.92 2.26
N ALA A 73 21.38 15.91 2.87
CA ALA A 73 20.69 14.88 3.63
C ALA A 73 19.89 15.51 4.78
N GLN A 74 20.49 16.41 5.56
CA GLN A 74 19.84 17.06 6.70
C GLN A 74 18.63 17.88 6.28
N GLN A 75 18.70 18.64 5.17
CA GLN A 75 17.54 19.39 4.66
C GLN A 75 16.37 18.48 4.29
N ILE A 76 16.66 17.35 3.64
CA ILE A 76 15.65 16.36 3.28
C ILE A 76 15.05 15.74 4.55
N LEU A 77 15.89 15.31 5.50
CA LEU A 77 15.44 14.75 6.78
C LEU A 77 14.61 15.74 7.60
N ASP A 78 15.01 17.02 7.64
CA ASP A 78 14.29 18.09 8.33
C ASP A 78 12.93 18.36 7.66
N ALA A 79 12.83 18.25 6.34
CA ALA A 79 11.55 18.36 5.64
C ALA A 79 10.60 17.18 5.96
N PHE A 80 11.15 15.98 6.14
CA PHE A 80 10.38 14.77 6.47
C PHE A 80 9.99 14.67 7.96
N TRP A 81 10.91 14.98 8.88
CA TRP A 81 10.73 14.81 10.33
C TRP A 81 10.58 16.11 11.13
N GLY A 82 10.92 17.28 10.57
CA GLY A 82 10.76 18.57 11.24
C GLY A 82 9.29 18.96 11.51
N LYS A 83 8.33 18.34 10.81
CA LYS A 83 6.89 18.48 11.09
C LYS A 83 6.37 17.55 12.21
N ALA A 84 7.20 16.65 12.77
CA ALA A 84 6.81 15.78 13.88
C ALA A 84 6.81 16.49 15.25
N ARG A 85 7.15 17.79 15.30
CA ARG A 85 7.03 18.64 16.50
C ARG A 85 6.14 19.86 16.21
N LYS A 86 4.84 19.64 16.05
CA LYS A 86 3.80 20.61 16.40
C LYS A 86 2.56 19.88 16.86
#